data_AF-A0A3Q8WUG9-F1
#
_entry.id   AF-A0A3Q8WUG9-F1
#
_cell.length_a   1.000
_cell.length_b   1.000
_cell.length_c   1.000
_cell.angle_alpha   90.00
_cell.angle_beta   90.00
_cell.angle_gamma   90.00
#
_symmetry.space_group_name_H-M   'P 1'
#
loop_
_entity.id
_entity.type
_entity.pdbx_description
1 polymer ?
#
loop_
_entity_poly.entity_id
_entity_poly.type
_entity_poly.pdbx_seq_one_letter_code
_entity_poly.pdbx_strand_id
1 'polypeptide(L)'
;MENKNGLAEPGWYPGPDGVQRYWDGTTWLSIPAPESGRQGNSRRVRAWLVAGIASAVIVGLIIVGLMFKADRDRALAEESARAEEAASIAAAEEAASIEAAEEAERVREEEERAERRQEQERDARRDSVDEIEASIVTMAEEHAASGLIDGPILEAICSPVAGGSLDDLAEQTTVFDCFVITTEPDENGSQSGYNYNATMNWTTSQYTYGFGSP
;
A
#
# COMPACT_ATOMS: atom_id res chain seq x y z
N MET A 1 -112.24 6.11 44.19
CA MET A 1 -111.45 4.99 44.73
C MET A 1 -110.03 5.51 44.85
N GLU A 2 -109.35 5.60 45.98
CA GLU A 2 -109.65 5.28 47.38
C GLU A 2 -108.49 5.89 48.17
N ASN A 3 -108.77 6.62 49.25
CA ASN A 3 -107.76 7.13 50.17
C ASN A 3 -107.04 5.96 50.86
N LYS A 4 -105.70 5.92 50.79
CA LYS A 4 -104.87 5.12 51.71
C LYS A 4 -103.64 5.92 52.14
N ASN A 5 -103.75 6.48 53.35
CA ASN A 5 -102.69 6.92 54.27
C ASN A 5 -101.39 7.48 53.66
N GLY A 6 -101.33 8.80 53.52
CA GLY A 6 -100.08 9.54 53.33
C GLY A 6 -99.23 9.49 54.60
N LEU A 7 -98.39 8.47 54.72
CA LEU A 7 -97.26 8.48 55.65
C LEU A 7 -96.09 9.13 54.91
N ALA A 8 -95.55 10.22 55.45
CA ALA A 8 -94.39 10.90 54.88
C ALA A 8 -93.20 9.92 54.76
N GLU A 9 -92.51 9.93 53.63
CA GLU A 9 -91.29 9.13 53.43
C GLU A 9 -90.17 9.63 54.36
N PRO A 10 -89.25 8.76 54.82
CA PRO A 10 -88.14 9.20 55.65
C PRO A 10 -87.30 10.26 54.94
N GLY A 11 -87.08 11.41 55.58
CA GLY A 11 -86.45 12.56 54.93
C GLY A 11 -86.41 13.82 55.79
N TRP A 12 -85.69 14.83 55.30
CA TRP A 12 -85.60 16.14 55.94
C TRP A 12 -86.79 17.01 55.57
N TYR A 13 -87.53 17.50 56.56
CA TYR A 13 -88.65 18.40 56.38
C TYR A 13 -88.45 19.70 57.17
N PRO A 14 -88.94 20.83 56.65
CA PRO A 14 -88.89 22.11 57.36
C PRO A 14 -89.88 22.12 58.52
N GLY A 15 -89.40 22.42 59.74
CA GLY A 15 -90.25 22.68 60.91
C GLY A 15 -90.84 24.09 60.88
N PRO A 16 -91.93 24.35 61.63
CA PRO A 16 -92.54 25.68 61.75
C PRO A 16 -91.63 26.70 62.46
N ASP A 17 -90.57 26.24 63.12
CA ASP A 17 -89.50 27.03 63.72
C ASP A 17 -88.39 27.42 62.71
N GLY A 18 -88.50 27.00 61.45
CA GLY A 18 -87.51 27.28 60.40
C GLY A 18 -86.29 26.35 60.42
N VAL A 19 -86.26 25.38 61.34
CA VAL A 19 -85.19 24.39 61.45
C VAL A 19 -85.62 23.10 60.73
N GLN A 20 -84.72 22.50 59.95
CA GLN A 20 -85.00 21.21 59.31
C GLN A 20 -84.91 20.08 60.35
N ARG A 21 -85.91 19.20 60.36
CA ARG A 21 -85.95 17.99 61.20
C ARG A 21 -86.06 16.76 60.32
N TYR A 22 -85.50 15.65 60.78
CA TYR A 22 -85.54 14.39 60.05
C TYR A 22 -86.73 13.55 60.50
N TRP A 23 -87.57 13.11 59.56
CA TRP A 23 -88.61 12.11 59.77
C TRP A 23 -88.05 10.74 59.41
N ASP A 24 -88.19 9.74 60.28
CA ASP A 24 -87.67 8.39 60.03
C ASP A 24 -88.72 7.39 59.49
N GLY A 25 -89.95 7.86 59.24
CA GLY A 25 -91.10 7.03 58.87
C GLY A 25 -92.04 6.71 60.04
N THR A 26 -91.59 6.89 61.29
CA THR A 26 -92.37 6.62 62.52
C THR A 26 -92.34 7.76 63.53
N THR A 27 -91.22 8.48 63.67
CA THR A 27 -91.02 9.58 64.63
C THR A 27 -90.16 10.71 64.05
N TRP A 28 -90.25 11.91 64.63
CA TRP A 28 -89.38 13.04 64.31
C TRP A 28 -88.11 12.99 65.15
N LEU A 29 -86.95 12.88 64.51
CA LEU A 29 -85.64 12.87 65.16
C LEU A 29 -85.00 14.27 65.10
N SER A 30 -84.38 14.69 66.22
CA SER A 30 -83.69 15.99 66.34
C SER A 30 -82.18 15.81 66.13
N ILE A 31 -81.76 15.66 64.87
CA ILE A 31 -80.35 15.54 64.45
C ILE A 31 -79.94 16.86 63.76
N PRO A 32 -78.73 17.43 63.99
CA PRO A 32 -78.28 18.61 63.27
C PRO A 32 -77.96 18.30 61.79
N ALA A 33 -78.34 19.19 60.87
CA ALA A 33 -78.12 19.03 59.42
C ALA A 33 -76.64 19.22 59.02
N PRO A 34 -76.13 18.50 57.99
CA PRO A 34 -74.74 18.63 57.52
C PRO A 34 -74.49 19.93 56.73
N GLU A 35 -73.34 20.57 56.95
CA GLU A 35 -72.94 21.83 56.28
C GLU A 35 -72.60 21.64 54.79
N SER A 36 -73.10 22.51 53.90
CA SER A 36 -72.85 22.46 52.46
C SER A 36 -71.69 23.38 52.02
N GLY A 37 -70.75 22.83 51.24
CA GLY A 37 -69.56 23.54 50.72
C GLY A 37 -69.79 24.35 49.43
N ARG A 38 -69.09 25.49 49.29
CA ARG A 38 -69.13 26.44 48.15
C ARG A 38 -68.32 25.98 46.93
N GLN A 39 -68.81 26.26 45.71
CA GLN A 39 -68.15 25.97 44.42
C GLN A 39 -67.92 27.27 43.61
N GLY A 40 -66.69 27.49 43.11
CA GLY A 40 -66.26 28.71 42.37
C GLY A 40 -65.81 28.45 40.92
N ASN A 41 -66.02 29.45 40.05
CA ASN A 41 -65.95 29.43 38.57
C ASN A 41 -64.58 29.89 38.01
N SER A 42 -64.00 29.27 36.95
CA SER A 42 -62.75 29.76 36.30
C SER A 42 -62.59 29.47 34.78
N ARG A 43 -63.13 30.34 33.92
CA ARG A 43 -62.86 30.33 32.46
C ARG A 43 -61.46 30.83 32.06
N ARG A 44 -60.79 31.62 32.91
CA ARG A 44 -59.44 32.17 32.62
C ARG A 44 -58.31 31.14 32.71
N VAL A 45 -58.52 30.06 33.46
CA VAL A 45 -57.52 28.98 33.65
C VAL A 45 -57.39 28.11 32.39
N ARG A 46 -58.48 27.92 31.64
CA ARG A 46 -58.48 27.10 30.41
C ARG A 46 -57.70 27.74 29.25
N ALA A 47 -57.74 29.07 29.10
CA ALA A 47 -57.00 29.75 28.04
C ALA A 47 -55.47 29.69 28.25
N TRP A 48 -55.02 29.79 29.51
CA TRP A 48 -53.60 29.64 29.87
C TRP A 48 -53.07 28.22 29.65
N LEU A 49 -53.89 27.20 29.88
CA LEU A 49 -53.51 25.80 29.64
C LEU A 49 -53.26 25.50 28.15
N VAL A 50 -54.09 26.01 27.24
CA VAL A 50 -53.93 25.76 25.79
C VAL A 50 -52.69 26.46 25.23
N ALA A 51 -52.40 27.69 25.65
CA ALA A 51 -51.19 28.40 25.25
C ALA A 51 -49.91 27.71 25.77
N GLY A 52 -49.94 27.14 26.97
CA GLY A 52 -48.83 26.36 27.52
C GLY A 52 -48.54 25.08 26.73
N ILE A 53 -49.58 24.36 26.30
CA ILE A 53 -49.43 23.13 25.51
C ILE A 53 -48.85 23.43 24.12
N ALA A 54 -49.33 24.46 23.43
CA ALA A 54 -48.82 24.83 22.11
C ALA A 54 -47.33 25.22 22.16
N SER A 55 -46.92 25.96 23.20
CA SER A 55 -45.51 26.31 23.41
C SER A 55 -44.66 25.06 23.70
N ALA A 56 -45.15 24.12 24.52
CA ALA A 56 -44.44 22.88 24.82
C ALA A 56 -44.23 22.00 23.58
N VAL A 57 -45.21 21.94 22.66
CA VAL A 57 -45.09 21.19 21.39
C VAL A 57 -44.02 21.82 20.49
N ILE A 58 -44.00 23.14 20.36
CA ILE A 58 -42.99 23.85 19.54
C ILE A 58 -41.60 23.62 20.11
N VAL A 59 -41.42 23.75 21.43
CA VAL A 59 -40.14 23.47 22.10
C VAL A 59 -39.72 22.02 21.90
N GLY A 60 -40.65 21.07 22.02
CA GLY A 60 -40.39 19.65 21.75
C GLY A 60 -39.90 19.39 20.31
N LEU A 61 -40.55 20.00 19.32
CA LEU A 61 -40.13 19.88 17.91
C LEU A 61 -38.75 20.50 17.64
N ILE A 62 -38.42 21.62 18.29
CA ILE A 62 -37.09 22.24 18.21
C ILE A 62 -36.03 21.30 18.80
N ILE A 63 -36.28 20.71 19.96
CA ILE A 63 -35.36 19.77 20.61
C ILE A 63 -35.11 18.54 19.72
N VAL A 64 -36.17 17.98 19.14
CA VAL A 64 -36.06 16.84 18.20
C VAL A 64 -35.26 17.23 16.95
N GLY A 65 -35.54 18.40 16.37
CA GLY A 65 -34.78 18.91 15.21
C GLY A 65 -33.29 19.12 15.50
N LEU A 66 -32.95 19.59 16.70
CA LEU A 66 -31.56 19.74 17.15
C LEU A 66 -30.87 18.39 17.35
N MET A 67 -31.57 17.39 17.87
CA MET A 67 -31.04 16.01 18.01
C MET A 67 -30.74 15.39 16.64
N PHE A 68 -31.67 15.46 15.68
CA PHE A 68 -31.44 14.96 14.32
C PHE A 68 -30.28 15.67 13.62
N LYS A 69 -30.14 16.99 13.81
CA LYS A 69 -29.01 17.74 13.26
C LYS A 69 -27.69 17.27 13.90
N ALA A 70 -27.64 17.11 15.22
CA ALA A 70 -26.45 16.67 15.93
C ALA A 70 -25.99 15.27 15.49
N ASP A 71 -26.93 14.32 15.29
CA ASP A 71 -26.59 12.98 14.81
C ASP A 71 -26.13 12.98 13.35
N ARG A 72 -26.75 13.81 12.50
CA ARG A 72 -26.30 13.97 11.10
C ARG A 72 -24.91 14.61 11.01
N ASP A 73 -24.64 15.62 11.84
CA ASP A 73 -23.35 16.30 11.86
C ASP A 73 -22.24 15.33 12.37
N ARG A 74 -22.57 14.42 13.29
CA ARG A 74 -21.65 13.33 13.71
C ARG A 74 -21.39 12.31 12.61
N ALA A 75 -22.43 11.86 11.91
CA ALA A 75 -22.28 10.91 10.82
C ALA A 75 -21.39 11.45 9.69
N LEU A 76 -21.57 12.73 9.33
CA LEU A 76 -20.72 13.39 8.33
C LEU A 76 -19.26 13.57 8.81
N ALA A 77 -19.05 13.84 10.10
CA ALA A 77 -17.72 13.92 10.68
C ALA A 77 -16.98 12.56 10.66
N GLU A 78 -17.68 11.46 10.91
CA GLU A 78 -17.10 10.12 10.80
C GLU A 78 -16.79 9.73 9.35
N GLU A 79 -17.69 10.05 8.42
CA GLU A 79 -17.49 9.77 7.00
C GLU A 79 -16.30 10.55 6.42
N SER A 80 -16.19 11.84 6.74
CA SER A 80 -15.04 12.66 6.33
C SER A 80 -13.73 12.18 6.94
N ALA A 81 -13.71 11.81 8.22
CA ALA A 81 -12.51 11.25 8.85
C ALA A 81 -12.04 9.94 8.16
N ARG A 82 -12.97 9.04 7.82
CA ARG A 82 -12.64 7.80 7.08
C ARG A 82 -12.18 8.09 5.65
N ALA A 83 -12.78 9.09 4.99
CA ALA A 83 -12.39 9.49 3.65
C ALA A 83 -10.99 10.11 3.61
N GLU A 84 -10.65 10.95 4.60
CA GLU A 84 -9.31 11.51 4.76
C GLU A 84 -8.27 10.43 5.06
N GLU A 85 -8.57 9.49 5.96
CA GLU A 85 -7.71 8.35 6.26
C GLU A 85 -7.46 7.50 5.00
N ALA A 86 -8.52 7.13 4.28
CA ALA A 86 -8.41 6.37 3.04
C ALA A 86 -7.61 7.11 1.96
N ALA A 87 -7.80 8.42 1.83
CA ALA A 87 -7.02 9.25 0.92
C ALA A 87 -5.54 9.33 1.32
N SER A 88 -5.24 9.41 2.62
CA SER A 88 -3.86 9.44 3.12
C SER A 88 -3.13 8.12 2.90
N ILE A 89 -3.83 6.98 3.08
CA ILE A 89 -3.29 5.65 2.80
C ILE A 89 -3.04 5.51 1.30
N ALA A 90 -4.01 5.86 0.46
CA ALA A 90 -3.83 5.80 -0.99
C ALA A 90 -2.66 6.67 -1.48
N ALA A 91 -2.52 7.88 -0.95
CA ALA A 91 -1.40 8.76 -1.27
C ALA A 91 -0.05 8.20 -0.78
N ALA A 92 -0.02 7.56 0.39
CA ALA A 92 1.18 6.91 0.91
C ALA A 92 1.57 5.67 0.08
N GLU A 93 0.59 4.86 -0.33
CA GLU A 93 0.79 3.71 -1.22
C GLU A 93 1.29 4.15 -2.60
N GLU A 94 0.71 5.22 -3.17
CA GLU A 94 1.16 5.79 -4.44
C GLU A 94 2.60 6.30 -4.31
N ALA A 95 2.92 7.09 -3.28
CA ALA A 95 4.27 7.58 -3.03
C ALA A 95 5.28 6.44 -2.87
N ALA A 96 4.93 5.39 -2.11
CA ALA A 96 5.76 4.21 -1.95
C ALA A 96 5.96 3.45 -3.28
N SER A 97 4.92 3.39 -4.14
CA SER A 97 5.04 2.75 -5.45
C SER A 97 5.95 3.52 -6.41
N ILE A 98 5.92 4.86 -6.36
CA ILE A 98 6.79 5.73 -7.15
C ILE A 98 8.24 5.56 -6.70
N GLU A 99 8.50 5.61 -5.39
CA GLU A 99 9.84 5.41 -4.83
C GLU A 99 10.41 4.02 -5.21
N ALA A 100 9.58 2.97 -5.11
CA ALA A 100 10.00 1.63 -5.52
C ALA A 100 10.30 1.53 -7.03
N ALA A 101 9.53 2.23 -7.88
CA ALA A 101 9.77 2.28 -9.32
C ALA A 101 11.07 3.04 -9.65
N GLU A 102 11.32 4.17 -8.99
CA GLU A 102 12.56 4.95 -9.15
C GLU A 102 13.79 4.17 -8.67
N GLU A 103 13.69 3.44 -7.55
CA GLU A 103 14.77 2.57 -7.08
C GLU A 103 15.04 1.43 -8.07
N ALA A 104 13.99 0.78 -8.58
CA ALA A 104 14.12 -0.28 -9.57
C ALA A 104 14.76 0.23 -10.88
N GLU A 105 14.42 1.45 -11.31
CA GLU A 105 15.06 2.10 -12.47
C GLU A 105 16.54 2.39 -12.21
N ARG A 106 16.88 2.93 -11.03
CA ARG A 106 18.28 3.18 -10.66
C ARG A 106 19.12 1.90 -10.63
N VAL A 107 18.59 0.83 -10.07
CA VAL A 107 19.28 -0.48 -10.03
C VAL A 107 19.51 -0.99 -11.44
N ARG A 108 18.49 -0.96 -12.29
CA ARG A 108 18.61 -1.36 -13.71
C ARG A 108 19.66 -0.54 -14.45
N GLU A 109 19.66 0.78 -14.28
CA GLU A 109 20.67 1.63 -14.92
C GLU A 109 22.10 1.30 -14.44
N GLU A 110 22.27 0.99 -13.15
CA GLU A 110 23.55 0.62 -12.58
C GLU A 110 24.05 -0.73 -13.13
N GLU A 111 23.15 -1.71 -13.22
CA GLU A 111 23.40 -3.02 -13.84
C GLU A 111 23.80 -2.86 -15.31
N GLU A 112 23.03 -2.13 -16.11
CA GLU A 112 23.35 -1.85 -17.53
C GLU A 112 24.71 -1.13 -17.67
N ARG A 113 25.02 -0.19 -16.78
CA ARG A 113 26.34 0.47 -16.77
C ARG A 113 27.45 -0.51 -16.39
N ALA A 114 27.20 -1.44 -15.47
CA ALA A 114 28.16 -2.46 -15.08
C ALA A 114 28.40 -3.45 -16.22
N GLU A 115 27.35 -3.92 -16.89
CA GLU A 115 27.43 -4.79 -18.05
C GLU A 115 28.24 -4.15 -19.18
N ARG A 116 27.97 -2.88 -19.52
CA ARG A 116 28.75 -2.14 -20.52
C ARG A 116 30.24 -2.03 -20.17
N ARG A 117 30.58 -1.81 -18.90
CA ARG A 117 32.00 -1.79 -18.47
C ARG A 117 32.64 -3.16 -18.62
N GLN A 118 31.93 -4.23 -18.26
CA GLN A 118 32.45 -5.59 -18.40
C GLN A 118 32.61 -6.00 -19.87
N GLU A 119 31.70 -5.58 -20.75
CA GLU A 119 31.81 -5.83 -22.19
C GLU A 119 33.03 -5.11 -22.78
N GLN A 120 33.23 -3.84 -22.43
CA GLN A 120 34.43 -3.10 -22.83
C GLN A 120 35.72 -3.77 -22.34
N GLU A 121 35.72 -4.33 -21.13
CA GLU A 121 36.88 -5.06 -20.62
C GLU A 121 37.13 -6.36 -21.41
N ARG A 122 36.06 -7.11 -21.74
CA ARG A 122 36.18 -8.31 -22.59
C ARG A 122 36.71 -7.99 -23.99
N ASP A 123 36.26 -6.88 -24.58
CA ASP A 123 36.76 -6.43 -25.87
C ASP A 123 38.23 -6.03 -25.79
N ALA A 124 38.64 -5.28 -24.75
CA ALA A 124 40.05 -4.96 -24.54
C ALA A 124 40.92 -6.21 -24.31
N ARG A 125 40.39 -7.25 -23.67
CA ARG A 125 41.07 -8.54 -23.54
C ARG A 125 41.25 -9.25 -24.88
N ARG A 126 40.27 -9.19 -25.78
CA ARG A 126 40.36 -9.73 -27.15
C ARG A 126 41.37 -8.96 -27.98
N ASP A 127 41.32 -7.62 -27.95
CA ASP A 127 42.29 -6.76 -28.63
C ASP A 127 43.73 -7.09 -28.18
N SER A 128 43.92 -7.39 -26.90
CA SER A 128 45.23 -7.80 -26.38
C SER A 128 45.70 -9.16 -26.91
N VAL A 129 44.78 -10.09 -27.23
CA VAL A 129 45.12 -11.37 -27.85
C VAL A 129 45.59 -11.13 -29.28
N ASP A 130 44.93 -10.25 -30.03
CA ASP A 130 45.35 -9.86 -31.38
C ASP A 130 46.78 -9.25 -31.37
N GLU A 131 47.10 -8.43 -30.35
CA GLU A 131 48.46 -7.90 -30.16
C GLU A 131 49.50 -9.00 -29.83
N ILE A 132 49.11 -10.00 -29.05
CA ILE A 132 49.96 -11.17 -28.75
C ILE A 132 50.21 -11.98 -30.03
N GLU A 133 49.17 -12.26 -30.81
CA GLU A 133 49.26 -13.01 -32.07
C GLU A 133 50.19 -12.29 -33.06
N ALA A 134 50.05 -10.97 -33.23
CA ALA A 134 50.93 -10.17 -34.09
C ALA A 134 52.40 -10.20 -33.61
N SER A 135 52.63 -10.16 -32.30
CA SER A 135 53.97 -10.25 -31.72
C SER A 135 54.60 -11.62 -31.93
N ILE A 136 53.80 -12.68 -31.84
CA ILE A 136 54.23 -14.06 -32.13
C ILE A 136 54.52 -14.23 -33.62
N VAL A 137 53.70 -13.69 -34.52
CA VAL A 137 53.98 -13.70 -35.97
C VAL A 137 55.34 -13.06 -36.24
N THR A 138 55.59 -11.89 -35.67
CA THR A 138 56.88 -11.19 -35.83
C THR A 138 58.06 -12.05 -35.34
N MET A 139 57.94 -12.67 -34.17
CA MET A 139 58.96 -13.59 -33.65
C MET A 139 59.15 -14.82 -34.56
N ALA A 140 58.05 -15.38 -35.09
CA ALA A 140 58.09 -16.53 -35.96
C ALA A 140 58.76 -16.20 -37.30
N GLU A 141 58.53 -15.01 -37.85
CA GLU A 141 59.24 -14.53 -39.05
C GLU A 141 60.75 -14.44 -38.81
N GLU A 142 61.18 -13.94 -37.65
CA GLU A 142 62.60 -13.93 -37.26
C GLU A 142 63.17 -15.34 -37.09
N HIS A 143 62.40 -16.26 -36.52
CA HIS A 143 62.78 -17.67 -36.41
C HIS A 143 62.88 -18.35 -37.79
N ALA A 144 61.97 -18.04 -38.71
CA ALA A 144 62.04 -18.54 -40.08
C ALA A 144 63.26 -17.98 -40.82
N ALA A 145 63.53 -16.68 -40.68
CA ALA A 145 64.68 -16.02 -41.29
C ALA A 145 66.04 -16.54 -40.74
N SER A 146 66.08 -16.96 -39.48
CA SER A 146 67.26 -17.57 -38.85
C SER A 146 67.38 -19.08 -39.11
N GLY A 147 66.39 -19.70 -39.76
CA GLY A 147 66.36 -21.13 -40.06
C GLY A 147 66.01 -22.02 -38.86
N LEU A 148 65.42 -21.45 -37.81
CA LEU A 148 64.92 -22.22 -36.66
C LEU A 148 63.62 -22.96 -36.99
N ILE A 149 62.75 -22.34 -37.80
CA ILE A 149 61.51 -22.95 -38.29
C ILE A 149 61.41 -22.80 -39.81
N ASP A 150 60.59 -23.65 -40.44
CA ASP A 150 60.40 -23.66 -41.88
C ASP A 150 59.13 -22.91 -42.31
N GLY A 151 59.17 -22.37 -43.52
CA GLY A 151 58.00 -21.87 -44.25
C GLY A 151 57.74 -20.37 -44.11
N PRO A 152 56.92 -19.82 -45.01
CA PRO A 152 56.36 -18.48 -44.80
C PRO A 152 55.41 -18.53 -43.58
N ILE A 153 55.41 -17.48 -42.78
CA ILE A 153 54.46 -17.34 -41.66
C ILE A 153 53.18 -16.75 -42.23
N LEU A 154 52.06 -17.45 -42.03
CA LEU A 154 50.74 -17.00 -42.53
C LEU A 154 50.01 -16.20 -41.45
N GLU A 155 49.78 -16.83 -40.29
CA GLU A 155 49.11 -16.22 -39.14
C GLU A 155 49.45 -17.00 -37.86
N ALA A 156 49.13 -16.42 -36.71
CA ALA A 156 49.17 -17.08 -35.41
C ALA A 156 47.77 -17.07 -34.81
N ILE A 157 47.34 -18.19 -34.23
CA ILE A 157 46.07 -18.30 -33.53
C ILE A 157 46.34 -18.73 -32.10
N CYS A 158 45.92 -17.92 -31.14
CA CYS A 158 46.11 -18.17 -29.72
C CYS A 158 44.81 -18.63 -29.06
N SER A 159 44.89 -19.69 -28.26
CA SER A 159 43.79 -20.18 -27.45
C SER A 159 44.19 -20.21 -25.97
N PRO A 160 43.32 -19.75 -25.04
CA PRO A 160 43.63 -19.82 -23.63
C PRO A 160 43.69 -21.29 -23.19
N VAL A 161 44.69 -21.61 -22.37
CA VAL A 161 44.91 -22.95 -21.80
C VAL A 161 44.99 -22.87 -20.27
N ALA A 162 45.12 -24.04 -19.63
CA ALA A 162 45.23 -24.16 -18.17
C ALA A 162 44.04 -23.56 -17.38
N GLY A 163 42.85 -23.51 -17.99
CA GLY A 163 41.65 -22.95 -17.36
C GLY A 163 41.47 -21.45 -17.59
N GLY A 164 42.32 -20.83 -18.39
CA GLY A 164 42.21 -19.42 -18.74
C GLY A 164 40.92 -19.08 -19.48
N SER A 165 40.37 -17.90 -19.21
CA SER A 165 39.15 -17.38 -19.85
C SER A 165 39.27 -15.89 -20.15
N LEU A 166 38.93 -15.51 -21.38
CA LEU A 166 38.77 -14.10 -21.74
C LEU A 166 37.50 -13.49 -21.13
N ASP A 167 36.53 -14.33 -20.76
CA ASP A 167 35.24 -13.91 -20.22
C ASP A 167 35.24 -13.78 -18.69
N ASP A 168 36.16 -14.47 -17.99
CA ASP A 168 36.31 -14.35 -16.54
C ASP A 168 37.18 -13.13 -16.19
N LEU A 169 36.52 -12.00 -15.95
CA LEU A 169 37.18 -10.75 -15.61
C LEU A 169 37.88 -10.76 -14.25
N ALA A 170 37.61 -11.76 -13.39
CA ALA A 170 38.34 -11.91 -12.13
C ALA A 170 39.72 -12.56 -12.32
N GLU A 171 39.97 -13.17 -13.48
CA GLU A 171 41.26 -13.77 -13.78
C GLU A 171 42.31 -12.68 -13.99
N GLN A 172 43.43 -12.80 -13.28
CA GLN A 172 44.54 -11.84 -13.32
C GLN A 172 45.57 -12.19 -14.38
N THR A 173 45.67 -13.47 -14.75
CA THR A 173 46.66 -13.97 -15.70
C THR A 173 46.08 -15.08 -16.54
N THR A 174 46.33 -15.05 -17.85
CA THR A 174 45.91 -16.12 -18.77
C THR A 174 47.14 -16.62 -19.55
N VAL A 175 47.27 -17.94 -19.63
CA VAL A 175 48.29 -18.59 -20.46
C VAL A 175 47.63 -18.99 -21.77
N PHE A 176 48.30 -18.74 -22.88
CA PHE A 176 47.86 -19.08 -24.23
C PHE A 176 48.78 -20.13 -24.85
N ASP A 177 48.17 -21.10 -25.52
CA ASP A 177 48.83 -21.96 -26.50
C ASP A 177 48.53 -21.38 -27.89
N CYS A 178 49.58 -21.04 -28.62
CA CYS A 178 49.49 -20.30 -29.86
C CYS A 178 50.06 -21.15 -31.00
N PHE A 179 49.26 -21.39 -32.04
CA PHE A 179 49.68 -22.15 -33.20
C PHE A 179 49.99 -21.20 -34.36
N VAL A 180 51.25 -21.21 -34.81
CA VAL A 180 51.69 -20.43 -35.97
C VAL A 180 51.61 -21.28 -37.21
N ILE A 181 50.77 -20.89 -38.15
CA ILE A 181 50.49 -21.62 -39.38
C ILE A 181 51.54 -21.26 -40.44
N THR A 182 52.15 -22.28 -41.04
CA THR A 182 53.20 -22.13 -42.08
C THR A 182 52.81 -22.70 -43.44
N THR A 183 51.64 -23.34 -43.54
CA THR A 183 51.14 -23.92 -44.79
C THR A 183 49.68 -23.54 -45.01
N GLU A 184 49.31 -23.36 -46.28
CA GLU A 184 47.90 -23.31 -46.68
C GLU A 184 47.18 -24.64 -46.31
N PRO A 185 45.86 -24.61 -46.10
CA PRO A 185 45.08 -25.81 -45.78
C PRO A 185 45.15 -26.84 -46.92
N ASP A 186 45.34 -28.11 -46.56
CA ASP A 186 45.32 -29.23 -47.50
C ASP A 186 43.90 -29.64 -47.93
N GLU A 187 43.77 -30.70 -48.73
CA GLU A 187 42.46 -31.21 -49.20
C GLU A 187 41.51 -31.63 -48.05
N ASN A 188 42.05 -31.91 -46.86
CA ASN A 188 41.29 -32.23 -45.66
C ASN A 188 41.09 -31.02 -44.75
N GLY A 189 41.56 -29.83 -45.14
CA GLY A 189 41.56 -28.61 -44.34
C GLY A 189 42.60 -28.59 -43.22
N SER A 190 43.57 -29.53 -43.22
CA SER A 190 44.63 -29.56 -42.22
C SER A 190 45.75 -28.59 -42.59
N GLN A 191 46.32 -27.95 -41.57
CA GLN A 191 47.43 -27.01 -41.70
C GLN A 191 48.60 -27.48 -40.84
N SER A 192 49.83 -27.17 -41.25
CA SER A 192 51.05 -27.40 -40.49
C SER A 192 51.57 -26.10 -39.91
N GLY A 193 52.32 -26.23 -38.82
CA GLY A 193 52.75 -25.06 -38.05
C GLY A 193 53.59 -25.43 -36.83
N TYR A 194 53.87 -24.42 -36.01
CA TYR A 194 54.69 -24.54 -34.81
C TYR A 194 53.96 -23.95 -33.60
N ASN A 195 54.14 -24.56 -32.44
CA ASN A 195 53.56 -24.05 -31.19
C ASN A 195 54.45 -22.96 -30.58
N TYR A 196 53.78 -21.95 -30.06
CA TYR A 196 54.29 -20.86 -29.25
C TYR A 196 53.43 -20.75 -28.00
N ASN A 197 53.92 -20.06 -27.00
CA ASN A 197 53.17 -19.75 -25.80
C ASN A 197 53.20 -18.25 -25.52
N ALA A 198 52.17 -17.79 -24.84
CA ALA A 198 52.14 -16.46 -24.24
C ALA A 198 51.52 -16.52 -22.85
N THR A 199 51.91 -15.59 -21.99
CA THR A 199 51.28 -15.36 -20.69
C THR A 199 50.95 -13.89 -20.58
N MET A 200 49.67 -13.58 -20.45
CA MET A 200 49.16 -12.23 -20.24
C MET A 200 48.91 -12.00 -18.75
N ASN A 201 49.28 -10.83 -18.25
CA ASN A 201 48.85 -10.30 -16.97
C ASN A 201 47.85 -9.15 -17.21
N TRP A 202 46.57 -9.41 -16.93
CA TRP A 202 45.47 -8.46 -17.16
C TRP A 202 45.53 -7.27 -16.21
N THR A 203 46.14 -7.41 -15.04
CA THR A 203 46.28 -6.32 -14.06
C THR A 203 47.30 -5.28 -14.51
N THR A 204 48.40 -5.71 -15.14
CA THR A 204 49.46 -4.82 -15.61
C THR A 204 49.39 -4.53 -17.11
N SER A 205 48.50 -5.22 -17.84
CA SER A 205 48.43 -5.19 -19.31
C SER A 205 49.78 -5.50 -19.97
N GLN A 206 50.53 -6.43 -19.38
CA GLN A 206 51.83 -6.88 -19.91
C GLN A 206 51.77 -8.36 -20.22
N TYR A 207 52.38 -8.74 -21.33
CA TYR A 207 52.50 -10.13 -21.74
C TYR A 207 53.94 -10.51 -22.05
N THR A 208 54.22 -11.80 -21.89
CA THR A 208 55.47 -12.44 -22.32
C THR A 208 55.13 -13.56 -23.28
N TYR A 209 55.99 -13.84 -24.24
CA TYR A 209 55.78 -14.86 -25.27
C TYR A 209 57.07 -15.57 -25.64
N GLY A 210 56.96 -16.80 -26.14
CA GLY A 210 58.11 -17.63 -26.47
C GLY A 210 57.77 -18.82 -27.36
N PHE A 211 58.82 -19.49 -27.85
CA PHE A 211 58.72 -20.66 -28.71
C PHE A 211 58.44 -21.94 -27.91
N GLY A 212 57.55 -22.79 -28.43
CA GLY A 212 57.14 -24.06 -27.82
C GLY A 212 55.80 -23.98 -27.08
N SER A 213 55.26 -25.14 -26.74
CA SER A 213 54.02 -25.25 -25.95
C SER A 213 54.22 -24.76 -24.49
N PRO A 214 53.17 -24.24 -23.84
CA PRO A 214 53.21 -23.76 -22.45
C PRO A 214 53.48 -24.85 -21.40
#